data_AF-A0AB73T1F0-F1
#
_entry.id   AF-A0AB73T1F0-F1
#
_cell.length_a   1.000
_cell.length_b   1.000
_cell.length_c   1.000
_cell.angle_alpha   90.00
_cell.angle_beta   90.00
_cell.angle_gamma   90.00
#
_symmetry.space_group_name_H-M   'P 1'
#
loop_
_entity.id
_entity.type
_entity.pdbx_description
1 polymer ?
#
loop_
_entity_poly.entity_id
_entity_poly.type
_entity_poly.pdbx_seq_one_letter_code
_entity_poly.pdbx_strand_id
1 'polypeptide(L)'
;MPAAKEQIRQIISENNIRSVSDVYTLLKDSFKDILQELMEAELDAALGYEKNKKGDLNTDNKRNGHSPKTLKSQFGELQIDIPRDRNGEFEPKLIPKYQRDISGIEEKVISLYSRGMSTRDIHDQIQDL
;
A
#
# COMPACT_ATOMS: atom_id res chain seq x y z
N MET A 1 -13.21 -5.73 -23.15
CA MET A 1 -12.02 -6.07 -22.32
C MET A 1 -11.95 -7.58 -22.08
N PRO A 2 -11.48 -8.38 -23.06
CA PRO A 2 -11.28 -9.84 -22.89
C PRO A 2 -10.06 -10.18 -22.00
N ALA A 3 -9.05 -9.31 -21.96
CA ALA A 3 -7.82 -9.52 -21.17
C ALA A 3 -8.08 -9.69 -19.66
N ALA A 4 -9.04 -8.95 -19.09
CA ALA A 4 -9.36 -9.04 -17.67
C ALA A 4 -9.94 -10.42 -17.28
N LYS A 5 -10.72 -11.06 -18.17
CA LYS A 5 -11.35 -12.36 -17.86
C LYS A 5 -10.34 -13.51 -17.89
N GLU A 6 -9.35 -13.43 -18.77
CA GLU A 6 -8.25 -14.40 -18.84
C GLU A 6 -7.32 -14.27 -17.63
N GLN A 7 -6.96 -13.04 -17.25
CA GLN A 7 -6.18 -12.76 -16.04
C GLN A 7 -6.90 -13.25 -14.76
N ILE A 8 -8.20 -13.00 -14.64
CA ILE A 8 -8.99 -13.50 -13.50
C ILE A 8 -9.00 -15.03 -13.47
N ARG A 9 -9.15 -15.71 -14.62
CA ARG A 9 -9.07 -17.18 -14.68
C ARG A 9 -7.71 -17.71 -14.26
N GLN A 10 -6.65 -17.02 -14.67
CA GLN A 10 -5.29 -17.38 -14.31
C GLN A 10 -5.07 -17.24 -12.79
N ILE A 11 -5.51 -16.12 -12.20
CA ILE A 11 -5.45 -15.87 -10.75
C ILE A 11 -6.23 -16.94 -9.97
N ILE A 12 -7.41 -17.35 -10.45
CA ILE A 12 -8.23 -18.41 -9.83
C ILE A 12 -7.58 -19.79 -9.97
N SER A 13 -6.83 -20.04 -11.05
CA SER A 13 -6.13 -21.32 -11.24
C SER A 13 -4.86 -21.43 -10.40
N GLU A 14 -4.15 -20.32 -10.20
CA GLU A 14 -2.89 -20.27 -9.45
C GLU A 14 -3.12 -20.24 -7.95
N ASN A 15 -4.17 -19.55 -7.49
CA ASN A 15 -4.56 -19.50 -6.09
C ASN A 15 -5.74 -20.44 -5.89
N ASN A 16 -5.54 -21.48 -5.08
CA ASN A 16 -6.53 -22.54 -4.77
C ASN A 16 -7.73 -21.98 -3.96
N ILE A 17 -8.48 -21.05 -4.56
CA ILE A 17 -9.60 -20.32 -3.99
C ILE A 17 -10.77 -21.30 -3.84
N ARG A 18 -11.18 -21.55 -2.60
CA ARG A 18 -12.28 -22.47 -2.26
C ARG A 18 -13.45 -21.75 -1.63
N SER A 19 -13.23 -20.54 -1.13
CA SER A 19 -14.20 -19.76 -0.37
C SER A 19 -14.13 -18.27 -0.72
N VAL A 20 -15.18 -17.52 -0.37
CA VAL A 20 -15.22 -16.06 -0.53
C VAL A 20 -14.17 -15.37 0.35
N SER A 21 -13.84 -15.94 1.52
CA SER A 21 -12.74 -15.45 2.36
C SER A 21 -11.38 -15.52 1.66
N ASP A 22 -11.13 -16.55 0.85
CA ASP A 22 -9.87 -16.67 0.11
C ASP A 22 -9.73 -15.56 -0.94
N VAL A 23 -10.86 -15.11 -1.52
CA VAL A 23 -10.89 -13.97 -2.45
C VAL A 23 -10.49 -12.68 -1.72
N TYR A 24 -11.01 -12.45 -0.50
CA TYR A 24 -10.64 -11.28 0.28
C TYR A 24 -9.17 -11.27 0.68
N THR A 25 -8.62 -12.42 1.08
CA THR A 25 -7.19 -12.55 1.38
C THR A 25 -6.34 -12.27 0.15
N LEU A 26 -6.72 -12.84 -1.00
CA LEU A 26 -6.02 -12.60 -2.26
C LEU A 26 -6.05 -11.12 -2.67
N LEU A 27 -7.18 -10.44 -2.52
CA LEU A 27 -7.28 -9.01 -2.80
C LEU A 27 -6.40 -8.19 -1.84
N LYS A 28 -6.35 -8.57 -0.57
CA LYS A 28 -5.50 -7.94 0.44
C LYS A 28 -4.00 -8.08 0.09
N ASP A 29 -3.58 -9.28 -0.28
CA ASP A 29 -2.19 -9.56 -0.65
C ASP A 29 -1.81 -8.90 -1.99
N SER A 30 -2.70 -8.98 -2.99
CA SER A 30 -2.51 -8.30 -4.27
C SER A 30 -2.40 -6.79 -4.09
N PHE A 31 -3.23 -6.21 -3.22
CA PHE A 31 -3.18 -4.79 -2.91
C PHE A 31 -1.85 -4.40 -2.24
N LYS A 32 -1.35 -5.24 -1.32
CA LYS A 32 -0.02 -5.08 -0.71
C LYS A 32 1.08 -5.06 -1.78
N ASP A 33 1.08 -6.03 -2.68
CA ASP A 33 2.11 -6.17 -3.71
C ASP A 33 2.08 -5.00 -4.69
N ILE A 34 0.88 -4.56 -5.10
CA ILE A 34 0.70 -3.37 -5.95
C ILE A 34 1.26 -2.13 -5.26
N LEU A 35 0.96 -1.91 -3.98
CA LEU A 35 1.51 -0.78 -3.23
C LEU A 35 3.04 -0.83 -3.17
N GLN A 36 3.60 -2.00 -2.91
CA GLN A 36 5.05 -2.18 -2.82
C GLN A 36 5.73 -1.88 -4.16
N GLU A 37 5.18 -2.37 -5.27
CA GLU A 37 5.69 -2.12 -6.61
C GLU A 37 5.58 -0.65 -7.00
N LEU A 38 4.48 0.02 -6.65
CA LEU A 38 4.33 1.46 -6.88
C LEU A 38 5.36 2.27 -6.11
N MET A 39 5.69 1.88 -4.87
CA MET A 39 6.73 2.55 -4.09
C MET A 39 8.13 2.33 -4.65
N GLU A 40 8.42 1.13 -5.16
CA GLU A 40 9.68 0.87 -5.88
C GLU A 40 9.73 1.72 -7.13
N ALA A 41 8.69 1.75 -7.96
CA ALA A 41 8.62 2.59 -9.15
C ALA A 41 8.79 4.10 -8.86
N GLU A 42 8.27 4.59 -7.73
CA GLU A 42 8.55 5.96 -7.28
C GLU A 42 10.04 6.19 -6.98
N LEU A 43 10.70 5.24 -6.32
CA LEU A 43 12.12 5.33 -6.03
C LEU A 43 12.97 5.22 -7.31
N ASP A 44 12.58 4.35 -8.25
CA ASP A 44 13.18 4.22 -9.58
C ASP A 44 13.14 5.56 -10.32
N ALA A 45 11.99 6.24 -10.30
CA ALA A 45 11.80 7.54 -10.91
C ALA A 45 12.61 8.64 -10.21
N ALA A 46 12.69 8.61 -8.87
CA ALA A 46 13.44 9.60 -8.10
C ALA A 46 14.97 9.48 -8.29
N LEU A 47 15.48 8.25 -8.34
CA LEU A 47 16.90 7.98 -8.56
C LEU A 47 17.30 8.01 -10.04
N GLY A 48 16.34 7.84 -10.95
CA GLY A 48 16.58 7.79 -12.41
C GLY A 48 17.13 6.45 -12.90
N TYR A 49 17.09 5.40 -12.07
CA TYR A 49 17.56 4.07 -12.44
C TYR A 49 16.87 2.93 -11.67
N GLU A 50 16.73 1.79 -12.34
CA GLU A 50 16.12 0.57 -11.78
C GLU A 50 17.04 -0.20 -10.83
N LYS A 51 16.43 -1.06 -10.01
CA LYS A 51 17.16 -1.94 -9.08
C LYS A 51 18.18 -2.81 -9.83
N ASN A 52 19.40 -2.88 -9.32
CA ASN A 52 20.52 -3.64 -9.89
C ASN A 52 21.04 -3.19 -11.27
N LYS A 53 20.69 -1.99 -11.75
CA LYS A 53 21.30 -1.44 -12.97
C LYS A 53 22.81 -1.27 -12.76
N LYS A 54 23.61 -1.96 -13.60
CA LYS A 54 25.08 -1.88 -13.60
C LYS A 54 25.53 -0.84 -14.63
N GLY A 55 26.40 0.09 -14.22
CA GLY A 55 26.97 1.13 -15.09
C GLY A 55 27.42 2.35 -14.29
N ASP A 56 27.94 3.37 -14.97
CA ASP A 56 28.20 4.68 -14.38
C ASP A 56 26.85 5.34 -14.03
N LEU A 57 26.49 5.23 -12.76
CA LEU A 57 25.38 5.99 -12.20
C LEU A 57 25.86 7.42 -11.99
N ASN A 58 25.24 8.35 -12.68
CA ASN A 58 25.54 9.78 -12.60
C ASN A 58 24.89 10.45 -11.37
N THR A 59 24.76 9.69 -10.28
CA THR A 59 24.05 10.07 -9.05
C THR A 59 24.87 9.64 -7.84
N ASP A 60 25.08 10.57 -6.91
CA ASP A 60 25.74 10.28 -5.62
C ASP A 60 24.86 9.41 -4.71
N ASN A 61 23.54 9.57 -4.84
CA ASN A 61 22.55 8.83 -4.06
C ASN A 61 22.36 7.39 -4.56
N LYS A 62 22.07 6.47 -3.63
CA LYS A 62 21.93 5.03 -3.88
C LYS A 62 20.75 4.46 -3.11
N ARG A 63 20.23 3.31 -3.54
CA ARG A 63 19.25 2.55 -2.73
C ARG A 63 19.89 2.02 -1.45
N ASN A 64 19.13 1.99 -0.37
CA ASN A 64 19.56 1.54 0.95
C ASN A 64 18.55 0.58 1.59
N GLY A 65 18.16 -0.44 0.82
CA GLY A 65 17.22 -1.46 1.27
C GLY A 65 15.83 -0.89 1.58
N HIS A 66 15.19 -1.51 2.55
CA HIS A 66 13.78 -1.27 2.88
C HIS A 66 13.57 -1.10 4.37
N SER A 67 12.46 -0.48 4.74
CA SER A 67 12.00 -0.43 6.12
C SER A 67 10.57 -0.88 6.24
N PRO A 68 10.25 -1.70 7.24
CA PRO A 68 8.89 -2.15 7.47
C PRO A 68 8.02 -0.98 7.94
N LYS A 69 6.80 -0.90 7.44
CA LYS A 69 5.74 -0.01 7.92
C LYS A 69 4.41 -0.75 7.93
N THR A 70 3.74 -0.74 9.07
CA THR A 70 2.37 -1.23 9.20
C THR A 70 1.40 -0.11 8.86
N LEU A 71 0.57 -0.36 7.85
CA LEU A 71 -0.48 0.52 7.37
C LEU A 71 -1.85 -0.02 7.75
N LYS A 72 -2.78 0.89 8.07
CA LYS A 72 -4.19 0.60 8.26
C LYS A 72 -4.93 0.93 6.98
N SER A 73 -5.57 -0.06 6.38
CA SER A 73 -6.34 0.06 5.14
C SER A 73 -7.78 -0.40 5.34
N GLN A 74 -8.61 -0.25 4.31
CA GLN A 74 -9.97 -0.79 4.32
C GLN A 74 -10.00 -2.34 4.36
N PHE A 75 -8.90 -3.01 4.00
CA PHE A 75 -8.74 -4.46 4.10
C PHE A 75 -8.09 -4.89 5.44
N GLY A 76 -8.02 -3.98 6.41
CA GLY A 76 -7.35 -4.16 7.70
C GLY A 76 -5.87 -3.78 7.67
N GLU A 77 -5.12 -4.32 8.62
CA GLU A 77 -3.69 -4.04 8.77
C GLU A 77 -2.85 -4.75 7.71
N LEU A 78 -1.95 -4.00 7.09
CA LEU A 78 -1.03 -4.42 6.03
C LEU A 78 0.39 -4.06 6.45
N GLN A 79 1.31 -5.02 6.41
CA GLN A 79 2.73 -4.75 6.57
C GLN A 79 3.38 -4.64 5.19
N ILE A 80 3.93 -3.47 4.88
CA ILE A 80 4.67 -3.21 3.64
C ILE A 80 6.12 -2.84 3.93
N ASP A 81 7.00 -3.10 2.97
CA ASP A 81 8.41 -2.73 3.02
C ASP A 81 8.66 -1.52 2.13
N ILE A 82 8.95 -0.38 2.77
CA ILE A 82 9.15 0.89 2.07
C ILE A 82 10.59 1.00 1.60
N PRO A 83 10.84 1.20 0.31
CA PRO A 83 12.19 1.35 -0.21
C PRO A 83 12.77 2.71 0.22
N ARG A 84 14.07 2.74 0.50
CA ARG A 84 14.78 3.94 0.97
C ARG A 84 16.00 4.24 0.13
N ASP A 85 16.34 5.51 0.04
CA ASP A 85 17.60 5.98 -0.48
C ASP A 85 18.65 6.12 0.64
N ARG A 86 19.91 6.29 0.26
CA ARG A 86 21.06 6.33 1.18
C ARG A 86 21.22 7.70 1.82
N ASN A 87 20.94 8.77 1.08
CA ASN A 87 21.07 10.13 1.56
C ASN A 87 19.84 10.60 2.35
N GLY A 88 18.71 9.89 2.27
CA GLY A 88 17.46 10.23 2.95
C GLY A 88 16.68 11.39 2.30
N GLU A 89 17.03 11.72 1.06
CA GLU A 89 16.45 12.81 0.27
C GLU A 89 15.12 12.39 -0.37
N PHE A 90 14.86 11.08 -0.50
CA PHE A 90 13.63 10.58 -1.09
C PHE A 90 12.42 10.81 -0.17
N GLU A 91 11.39 11.45 -0.72
CA GLU A 91 10.10 11.63 -0.07
C GLU A 91 9.01 10.92 -0.90
N PRO A 92 8.50 9.78 -0.42
CA PRO A 92 7.46 9.06 -1.15
C PRO A 92 6.18 9.90 -1.24
N LYS A 93 5.56 9.91 -2.41
CA LYS A 93 4.34 10.71 -2.68
C LYS A 93 3.08 9.90 -2.43
N LEU A 94 3.06 8.63 -2.82
CA LEU A 94 1.92 7.75 -2.62
C LEU A 94 1.59 7.55 -1.13
N ILE A 95 2.61 7.24 -0.33
CA ILE A 95 2.49 7.05 1.12
C ILE A 95 3.52 7.96 1.82
N PRO A 96 3.08 9.17 2.24
CA PRO A 96 3.93 10.12 2.95
C PRO A 96 4.65 9.52 4.17
N LYS A 97 5.77 10.17 4.52
CA LYS A 97 6.51 9.86 5.76
C LYS A 97 5.55 9.95 6.95
N TYR A 98 5.67 9.00 7.88
CA TYR A 98 4.84 8.87 9.09
C TYR A 98 3.34 8.59 8.92
N GLN A 99 2.75 8.78 7.74
CA GLN A 99 1.34 8.46 7.52
C GLN A 99 1.09 6.96 7.58
N ARG A 100 0.35 6.48 8.59
CA ARG A 100 0.05 5.03 8.77
C ARG A 100 -1.38 4.66 8.40
N ASP A 101 -2.26 5.62 8.24
CA ASP A 101 -3.65 5.38 7.85
C ASP A 101 -3.85 5.75 6.38
N ILE A 102 -4.35 4.78 5.61
CA ILE A 102 -4.73 4.90 4.20
C ILE A 102 -6.18 4.45 3.97
N SER A 103 -6.95 4.23 5.04
CA SER A 103 -8.32 3.75 4.97
C SER A 103 -9.30 4.80 4.41
N GLY A 104 -8.91 6.08 4.43
CA GLY A 104 -9.79 7.19 4.08
C GLY A 104 -10.91 7.40 5.11
N ILE A 105 -10.73 6.90 6.34
CA ILE A 105 -11.75 6.97 7.37
C ILE A 105 -12.01 8.40 7.87
N GLU A 106 -11.08 9.32 7.66
CA GLU A 106 -11.16 10.72 8.11
C GLU A 106 -12.47 11.40 7.67
N GLU A 107 -12.86 11.25 6.40
CA GLU A 107 -14.12 11.82 5.91
C GLU A 107 -15.35 11.22 6.59
N LYS A 108 -15.32 9.90 6.85
CA LYS A 108 -16.37 9.24 7.62
C LYS A 108 -16.42 9.81 9.03
N VAL A 109 -15.29 9.94 9.73
CA VAL A 109 -15.23 10.51 11.08
C VAL A 109 -15.82 11.92 11.12
N ILE A 110 -15.44 12.78 10.19
CA ILE A 110 -15.97 14.14 10.08
C ILE A 110 -17.49 14.11 9.85
N SER A 111 -17.97 13.22 8.98
CA SER A 111 -19.41 13.08 8.70
C SER A 111 -20.20 12.61 9.93
N LEU A 112 -19.67 11.68 10.72
CA LEU A 112 -20.31 11.15 11.92
C LEU A 112 -20.35 12.21 13.02
N TYR A 113 -19.26 12.96 13.19
CA TYR A 113 -19.19 14.09 14.11
C TYR A 113 -20.19 15.19 13.72
N SER A 114 -20.27 15.51 12.41
CA SER A 114 -21.22 16.49 11.87
C SER A 114 -22.68 16.09 12.08
N ARG A 115 -22.97 14.79 12.16
CA ARG A 115 -24.29 14.24 12.48
C ARG A 115 -24.61 14.26 13.98
N GLY A 116 -23.71 14.76 14.81
CA GLY A 116 -23.91 14.91 16.26
C GLY A 116 -23.58 13.66 17.06
N MET A 117 -22.87 12.68 16.51
CA MET A 117 -22.40 11.54 17.30
C MET A 117 -21.24 11.94 18.21
N SER A 118 -21.24 11.38 19.42
CA SER A 118 -20.17 11.59 20.39
C SER A 118 -18.87 11.01 19.87
N THR A 119 -17.73 11.59 20.27
CA THR A 119 -16.41 11.05 19.93
C THR A 119 -16.20 9.63 20.47
N ARG A 120 -16.90 9.24 21.55
CA ARG A 120 -16.91 7.87 22.07
C ARG A 120 -17.68 6.93 21.14
N ASP A 121 -18.90 7.28 20.78
CA ASP A 121 -19.72 6.46 19.88
C ASP A 121 -19.05 6.29 18.50
N ILE A 122 -18.38 7.34 18.01
CA ILE A 122 -17.58 7.28 16.78
C ILE A 122 -16.40 6.32 16.95
N HIS A 123 -15.70 6.37 18.09
CA HIS A 123 -14.59 5.46 18.38
C HIS A 123 -15.05 4.01 18.41
N ASP A 124 -16.12 3.72 19.14
CA ASP A 124 -16.67 2.36 19.26
C ASP A 124 -17.09 1.83 17.89
N GLN A 125 -17.75 2.66 17.08
CA GLN A 125 -18.15 2.27 15.73
C GLN A 125 -16.99 2.04 14.76
N ILE A 126 -15.86 2.74 14.93
CA ILE A 126 -14.64 2.51 14.15
C ILE A 126 -13.93 1.24 14.60
N GLN A 127 -13.99 0.91 15.88
CA GLN A 127 -13.35 -0.28 16.44
C GLN A 127 -14.10 -1.57 16.05
N ASP A 128 -15.41 -1.49 15.84
CA ASP A 128 -16.25 -2.60 15.38
C ASP A 128 -16.14 -2.89 13.86
N LEU A 129 -15.51 -1.99 13.09
CA LEU A 129 -15.28 -2.11 11.63
C LEU A 129 -13.98 -2.87 11.31
#